data_AF-A0AAD9IS32-F1
#
_entry.id   AF-A0AAD9IS32-F1
#
_cell.length_a   1.000
_cell.length_b   1.000
_cell.length_c   1.000
_cell.angle_alpha   90.00
_cell.angle_beta   90.00
_cell.angle_gamma   90.00
#
_symmetry.space_group_name_H-M   'P 1'
#
loop_
_entity.id
_entity.type
_entity.pdbx_description
1 polymer ?
#
loop_
_entity_poly.entity_id
_entity_poly.type
_entity_poly.pdbx_seq_one_letter_code
_entity_poly.pdbx_strand_id
1 'polypeptide(L)'
;WCPEKMTYNLRTGLCIANKSEVHIHEGESFCKKLHPGAHLIDIMSEEEQLAYLPVLESFDDIWTSAIRSAGEGNNLYWPNSGKPLIYTNWHPNQPSVEANEYICLMMRKRFLYRWGDHRCRWDAGTALCEW
;
A
#
# COMPACT_ATOMS: atom_id res chain seq x y z
N TRP A 1 -5.48 15.51 15.64
CA TRP A 1 -6.83 14.97 15.94
C TRP A 1 -7.24 14.17 14.72
N CYS A 2 -7.67 12.91 14.86
CA CYS A 2 -8.00 12.10 13.68
C CYS A 2 -9.38 12.44 13.11
N PRO A 3 -9.58 12.27 11.79
CA PRO A 3 -10.91 12.29 11.18
C PRO A 3 -11.84 11.29 11.87
N GLU A 4 -13.15 11.57 11.87
CA GLU A 4 -14.19 10.86 12.64
C GLU A 4 -14.22 9.32 12.43
N LYS A 5 -13.64 8.83 11.34
CA LYS A 5 -13.61 7.40 10.96
C LYS A 5 -12.21 6.79 10.92
N MET A 6 -11.22 7.46 11.49
CA MET A 6 -9.83 7.01 11.55
C MET A 6 -9.38 6.98 13.00
N THR A 7 -8.49 6.05 13.31
CA THR A 7 -7.97 5.85 14.67
C THR A 7 -6.49 6.21 14.71
N TYR A 8 -6.07 6.96 15.73
CA TYR A 8 -4.67 7.31 15.91
C TYR A 8 -3.85 6.07 16.27
N ASN A 9 -2.77 5.83 15.53
CA ASN A 9 -1.84 4.74 15.81
C ASN A 9 -0.52 5.30 16.40
N LEU A 10 -0.18 4.84 17.61
CA LEU A 10 0.99 5.32 18.35
C LEU A 10 2.34 4.90 17.74
N ARG A 11 2.37 3.86 16.90
CA ARG A 11 3.60 3.38 16.26
C ARG A 11 3.91 4.14 14.99
N THR A 12 2.91 4.36 14.15
CA THR A 12 3.08 5.13 12.91
C THR A 12 3.03 6.64 13.15
N GLY A 13 2.40 7.07 14.25
CA GLY A 13 2.15 8.49 14.51
C GLY A 13 1.07 9.08 13.60
N LEU A 14 0.34 8.25 12.86
CA LEU A 14 -0.65 8.64 11.86
C LEU A 14 -2.06 8.20 12.26
N CYS A 15 -3.05 8.77 11.61
CA CYS A 15 -4.41 8.26 11.67
C CYS A 15 -4.56 7.14 10.65
N ILE A 16 -5.10 5.99 11.07
CA ILE A 16 -5.27 4.81 10.21
C ILE A 16 -6.73 4.35 10.17
N ALA A 17 -7.10 3.77 9.04
CA ALA A 17 -8.36 3.06 8.87
C ALA A 17 -8.17 1.97 7.82
N ASN A 18 -9.08 1.00 7.75
CA ASN A 18 -8.97 -0.08 6.79
C ASN A 18 -10.31 -0.48 6.18
N LYS A 19 -10.25 -1.13 5.01
CA LYS A 19 -11.38 -1.81 4.38
C LYS A 19 -10.89 -3.06 3.65
N SER A 20 -11.45 -4.22 3.98
CA SER A 20 -11.09 -5.51 3.38
C SER A 20 -11.88 -5.77 2.09
N GLU A 21 -11.40 -6.75 1.30
CA GLU A 21 -12.05 -7.25 0.09
C GLU A 21 -12.28 -6.17 -0.99
N VAL A 22 -11.30 -5.28 -1.18
CA VAL A 22 -11.36 -4.21 -2.18
C VAL A 22 -10.26 -4.34 -3.23
N HIS A 23 -10.56 -3.88 -4.44
CA HIS A 23 -9.53 -3.59 -5.44
C HIS A 23 -8.81 -2.28 -5.10
N ILE A 24 -7.57 -2.10 -5.55
CA ILE A 24 -6.73 -0.96 -5.17
C ILE A 24 -7.40 0.40 -5.39
N HIS A 25 -8.04 0.64 -6.54
CA HIS A 25 -8.70 1.91 -6.83
C HIS A 25 -9.93 2.17 -5.94
N GLU A 26 -10.63 1.10 -5.56
CA GLU A 26 -11.71 1.20 -4.59
C GLU A 26 -11.15 1.51 -3.19
N GLY A 27 -10.04 0.87 -2.81
CA GLY A 27 -9.31 1.14 -1.58
C GLY A 27 -8.87 2.60 -1.46
N GLU A 28 -8.23 3.12 -2.50
CA GLU A 28 -7.80 4.51 -2.59
C GLU A 28 -9.00 5.48 -2.52
N SER A 29 -10.09 5.16 -3.23
CA SER A 29 -11.34 5.93 -3.16
C SER A 29 -11.98 5.88 -1.78
N PHE A 30 -11.87 4.76 -1.07
CA PHE A 30 -12.34 4.61 0.29
C PHE A 30 -11.56 5.52 1.24
N CYS A 31 -10.22 5.53 1.17
CA CYS A 31 -9.39 6.42 1.99
C CYS A 31 -9.78 7.90 1.78
N LYS A 32 -9.89 8.34 0.53
CA LYS A 32 -10.28 9.73 0.19
C LYS A 32 -11.68 10.13 0.67
N LYS A 33 -12.58 9.17 0.84
CA LYS A 33 -13.92 9.40 1.42
C LYS A 33 -13.88 9.58 2.94
N LEU A 34 -12.87 9.04 3.63
CA LEU A 34 -12.70 9.26 5.07
C LEU A 34 -12.22 10.68 5.35
N HIS A 35 -11.28 11.17 4.53
CA HIS A 35 -10.81 12.54 4.55
C HIS A 35 -10.12 12.88 3.21
N PRO A 36 -10.23 14.10 2.67
CA PRO A 36 -9.63 14.46 1.37
C PRO A 36 -8.11 14.29 1.31
N GLY A 37 -7.43 14.37 2.45
CA GLY A 37 -5.98 14.13 2.56
C GLY A 37 -5.60 12.68 2.88
N ALA A 38 -6.56 11.79 3.09
CA ALA A 38 -6.28 10.39 3.40
C ALA A 38 -6.13 9.57 2.12
N HIS A 39 -5.18 8.65 2.11
CA HIS A 39 -4.87 7.79 0.96
C HIS A 39 -4.38 6.41 1.42
N LEU A 40 -4.24 5.46 0.49
CA LEU A 40 -3.55 4.20 0.79
C LEU A 40 -2.12 4.48 1.28
N ILE A 41 -1.61 3.65 2.17
CA ILE A 41 -0.27 3.82 2.74
C ILE A 41 0.82 3.97 1.69
N ASP A 42 1.75 4.88 1.96
CA ASP A 42 3.07 4.95 1.32
C ASP A 42 4.10 4.31 2.27
N ILE A 43 5.14 3.67 1.71
CA ILE A 43 6.23 3.09 2.52
C ILE A 43 7.57 3.55 1.95
N MET A 44 8.07 4.65 2.50
CA MET A 44 9.28 5.33 2.04
C MET A 44 10.52 4.96 2.86
N SER A 45 10.38 4.19 3.95
CA SER A 45 11.50 3.77 4.80
C SER A 45 11.27 2.42 5.48
N GLU A 46 12.36 1.82 5.98
CA GLU A 46 12.30 0.62 6.82
C GLU A 46 11.57 0.89 8.14
N GLU A 47 11.73 2.08 8.71
CA GLU A 47 11.03 2.48 9.94
C GLU A 47 9.52 2.48 9.74
N GLU A 48 9.03 3.04 8.63
CA GLU A 48 7.60 3.01 8.27
C GLU A 48 7.09 1.58 8.05
N GLN A 49 7.85 0.76 7.31
CA GLN A 49 7.52 -0.66 7.09
C GLN A 49 7.34 -1.41 8.41
N LEU A 50 8.24 -1.20 9.37
CA LEU A 50 8.20 -1.83 10.69
C LEU A 50 7.07 -1.27 11.55
N ALA A 51 6.80 0.02 11.49
CA ALA A 51 5.72 0.67 12.23
C ALA A 51 4.33 0.12 11.84
N TYR A 52 4.16 -0.29 10.58
CA TYR A 52 2.93 -0.92 10.10
C TYR A 52 2.75 -2.37 10.55
N LEU A 53 3.82 -3.15 10.81
CA LEU A 53 3.72 -4.60 11.09
C LEU A 53 2.63 -5.00 12.10
N PRO A 54 2.48 -4.34 13.28
CA PRO A 54 1.44 -4.73 14.24
C PRO A 54 0.01 -4.53 13.72
N VAL A 55 -0.19 -3.58 12.79
CA VAL A 55 -1.48 -3.36 12.12
C VAL A 55 -1.73 -4.45 11.08
N LEU A 56 -0.67 -4.87 10.38
CA LEU A 56 -0.75 -5.82 9.27
C LEU A 56 -1.06 -7.24 9.72
N GLU A 57 -0.70 -7.64 10.95
CA GLU A 57 -0.92 -9.01 11.48
C GLU A 57 -2.37 -9.51 11.36
N SER A 58 -3.32 -8.57 11.33
CA SER A 58 -4.76 -8.83 11.20
C SER A 58 -5.22 -9.12 9.75
N PHE A 59 -4.34 -8.97 8.76
CA PHE A 59 -4.69 -9.06 7.34
C PHE A 59 -3.69 -9.92 6.56
N ASP A 60 -4.17 -10.52 5.48
CA ASP A 60 -3.35 -11.40 4.63
C ASP A 60 -2.66 -10.64 3.50
N ASP A 61 -3.43 -9.91 2.68
CA ASP A 61 -2.89 -9.13 1.56
C ASP A 61 -3.33 -7.66 1.72
N ILE A 62 -2.36 -6.74 1.77
CA ILE A 62 -2.59 -5.32 2.05
C ILE A 62 -2.08 -4.48 0.89
N TRP A 63 -2.94 -3.63 0.36
CA TRP A 63 -2.56 -2.66 -0.67
C TRP A 63 -1.66 -1.58 -0.09
N THR A 64 -0.63 -1.21 -0.84
CA THR A 64 0.01 0.11 -0.71
C THR A 64 -0.46 0.98 -1.87
N SER A 65 -0.13 2.28 -1.85
CA SER A 65 -0.48 3.17 -2.96
C SER A 65 0.44 2.99 -4.19
N ALA A 66 1.57 2.29 -4.05
CA ALA A 66 2.57 2.20 -5.12
C ALA A 66 2.02 1.49 -6.36
N ILE A 67 2.22 2.15 -7.49
CA ILE A 67 1.84 1.67 -8.81
C ILE A 67 2.99 1.82 -9.80
N ARG A 68 2.92 1.06 -10.89
CA ARG A 68 3.67 1.32 -12.11
C ARG A 68 2.71 1.43 -13.28
N SER A 69 2.83 2.50 -14.06
CA SER A 69 2.06 2.68 -15.28
C SER A 69 2.60 1.80 -16.41
N ALA A 70 1.73 1.37 -17.33
CA ALA A 70 2.16 0.61 -18.49
C ALA A 70 3.12 1.44 -19.36
N GLY A 71 4.26 0.85 -19.74
CA GLY A 71 5.30 1.53 -20.54
C GLY A 71 6.34 2.31 -19.74
N GLU A 72 6.26 2.34 -18.41
CA GLU A 72 7.29 2.96 -17.54
C GLU A 72 8.44 2.02 -17.15
N GLY A 73 8.56 0.86 -17.79
CA GLY A 73 9.64 -0.09 -17.56
C GLY A 73 9.58 -0.71 -16.15
N ASN A 74 10.57 -0.49 -15.30
CA ASN A 74 10.57 -1.02 -13.93
C ASN A 74 10.35 0.06 -12.86
N ASN A 75 9.86 1.23 -13.27
CA ASN A 75 9.72 2.37 -12.38
C ASN A 75 8.35 2.34 -11.68
N LEU A 76 8.33 1.91 -10.41
CA LEU A 76 7.21 2.16 -9.52
C LEU A 76 7.38 3.52 -8.83
N TYR A 77 6.27 4.15 -8.51
CA TYR A 77 6.23 5.39 -7.76
C TYR A 77 5.04 5.43 -6.79
N TRP A 78 5.13 6.34 -5.82
CA TRP A 78 4.07 6.64 -4.87
C TRP A 78 3.21 7.77 -5.45
N PRO A 79 1.98 7.50 -5.94
CA PRO A 79 1.18 8.51 -6.65
C PRO A 79 0.79 9.70 -5.79
N ASN A 80 0.67 9.53 -4.47
CA ASN A 80 0.27 10.60 -3.55
C ASN A 80 1.38 11.64 -3.33
N SER A 81 2.64 11.18 -3.27
CA SER A 81 3.80 12.06 -3.10
C SER A 81 4.54 12.38 -4.42
N GLY A 82 4.25 11.64 -5.49
CA GLY A 82 4.97 11.71 -6.77
C GLY A 82 6.41 11.20 -6.70
N LYS A 83 6.82 10.60 -5.56
CA LYS A 83 8.19 10.15 -5.33
C LYS A 83 8.44 8.78 -5.95
N PRO A 84 9.65 8.53 -6.48
CA PRO A 84 10.03 7.19 -6.93
C PRO A 84 10.16 6.22 -5.74
N LEU A 85 10.10 4.93 -6.05
CA LEU A 85 10.29 3.86 -5.06
C LEU A 85 11.79 3.72 -4.67
N ILE A 86 12.25 4.51 -3.69
CA ILE A 86 13.66 4.54 -3.24
C ILE A 86 13.95 3.42 -2.24
N TYR A 87 13.09 3.25 -1.24
CA TYR A 87 13.14 2.13 -0.31
C TYR A 87 12.46 0.91 -0.93
N THR A 88 13.03 -0.29 -0.73
CA THR A 88 12.39 -1.52 -1.16
C THR A 88 12.45 -2.62 -0.11
N ASN A 89 11.34 -3.36 0.01
CA ASN A 89 11.25 -4.55 0.85
C ASN A 89 10.65 -5.73 0.06
N TRP A 90 11.11 -5.92 -1.17
CA TRP A 90 10.67 -7.01 -2.04
C TRP A 90 10.89 -8.37 -1.38
N HIS A 91 9.90 -9.25 -1.52
CA HIS A 91 10.09 -10.66 -1.23
C HIS A 91 11.09 -11.25 -2.24
N PRO A 92 11.91 -12.26 -1.88
CA PRO A 92 12.74 -12.96 -2.85
C PRO A 92 11.96 -13.35 -4.11
N ASN A 93 12.57 -13.12 -5.28
CA ASN A 93 11.99 -13.32 -6.61
C ASN A 93 10.83 -12.36 -6.97
N GLN A 94 10.77 -11.18 -6.35
CA GLN A 94 9.88 -10.07 -6.73
C GLN A 94 10.74 -8.83 -7.09
N PRO A 95 10.25 -7.93 -7.96
CA PRO A 95 9.05 -8.08 -8.78
C PRO A 95 9.20 -9.21 -9.82
N SER A 96 8.07 -9.82 -10.18
CA SER A 96 7.98 -11.00 -11.05
C SER A 96 7.14 -10.78 -12.30
N VAL A 97 6.30 -9.74 -12.31
CA VAL A 97 5.48 -9.33 -13.44
C VAL A 97 6.31 -8.50 -14.41
N GLU A 98 6.13 -8.76 -15.70
CA GLU A 98 6.89 -8.12 -16.78
C GLU A 98 6.81 -6.58 -16.77
N ALA A 99 7.91 -5.95 -17.21
CA ALA A 99 8.11 -4.50 -17.17
C ALA A 99 7.02 -3.65 -17.85
N ASN A 100 6.27 -4.24 -18.79
CA ASN A 100 5.30 -3.49 -19.60
C ASN A 100 3.86 -3.59 -19.08
N GLU A 101 3.62 -4.22 -17.94
CA GLU A 101 2.29 -4.35 -17.35
C GLU A 101 2.02 -3.30 -16.25
N TYR A 102 0.73 -2.92 -16.14
CA TYR A 102 0.23 -2.12 -15.02
C TYR A 102 0.24 -2.97 -13.75
N ILE A 103 1.09 -2.61 -12.80
CA ILE A 103 1.25 -3.36 -11.55
C ILE A 103 1.01 -2.48 -10.33
N CYS A 104 0.60 -3.15 -9.27
CA CYS A 104 0.35 -2.60 -7.96
C CYS A 104 1.14 -3.39 -6.93
N LEU A 105 1.49 -2.73 -5.85
CA LEU A 105 2.30 -3.32 -4.80
C LEU A 105 1.40 -3.76 -3.63
N MET A 106 1.62 -4.99 -3.16
CA MET A 106 0.99 -5.50 -1.94
C MET A 106 2.03 -5.96 -0.93
N MET A 107 1.76 -5.71 0.35
CA MET A 107 2.38 -6.46 1.44
C MET A 107 1.58 -7.73 1.68
N ARG A 108 2.26 -8.86 1.84
CA ARG A 108 1.58 -10.16 2.00
C ARG A 108 2.06 -10.90 3.23
N LYS A 109 1.13 -11.41 4.03
CA LYS A 109 1.42 -12.25 5.21
C LYS A 109 2.23 -13.48 4.85
N ARG A 110 1.89 -14.14 3.73
CA ARG A 110 2.65 -15.29 3.19
C ARG A 110 4.10 -14.95 2.82
N PHE A 111 4.41 -13.66 2.61
CA PHE A 111 5.73 -13.13 2.34
C PHE A 111 6.36 -12.46 3.59
N LEU A 112 5.83 -12.74 4.78
CA LEU A 112 6.23 -12.08 6.03
C LEU A 112 6.13 -10.55 5.92
N TYR A 113 5.06 -10.08 5.27
CA TYR A 113 4.76 -8.68 4.95
C TYR A 113 5.79 -7.98 4.06
N ARG A 114 6.68 -8.74 3.41
CA ARG A 114 7.45 -8.25 2.26
C ARG A 114 6.57 -8.07 1.03
N TRP A 115 7.09 -7.32 0.07
CA TRP A 115 6.33 -6.83 -1.08
C TRP A 115 6.25 -7.86 -2.19
N GLY A 116 5.08 -7.96 -2.79
CA GLY A 116 4.84 -8.63 -4.07
C GLY A 116 4.24 -7.67 -5.08
N ASP A 117 4.52 -7.90 -6.36
CA ASP A 117 3.93 -7.15 -7.46
C ASP A 117 2.73 -7.89 -8.07
N HIS A 118 1.68 -7.14 -8.35
CA HIS A 118 0.36 -7.67 -8.64
C HIS A 118 -0.30 -6.99 -9.82
N ARG A 119 -1.05 -7.74 -10.61
CA ARG A 119 -1.91 -7.19 -11.64
C ARG A 119 -3.12 -6.57 -10.95
N CYS A 120 -3.09 -5.24 -10.80
CA CYS A 120 -4.03 -4.43 -10.03
C CYS A 120 -5.52 -4.77 -10.22
N ARG A 121 -5.88 -5.24 -11.42
CA ARG A 121 -7.26 -5.50 -11.82
C ARG A 121 -7.84 -6.78 -11.23
N TRP A 122 -7.02 -7.75 -10.84
CA TRP A 122 -7.51 -9.11 -10.55
C TRP A 122 -7.51 -9.46 -9.07
N ASP A 123 -6.64 -8.82 -8.31
CA ASP A 123 -6.54 -9.10 -6.89
C ASP A 123 -7.49 -8.19 -6.08
N ALA A 124 -8.02 -8.75 -5.00
CA ALA A 124 -8.69 -8.01 -3.93
C ALA A 124 -7.84 -8.16 -2.67
N GLY A 125 -7.86 -7.14 -1.81
CA GLY A 125 -7.08 -7.12 -0.59
C GLY A 125 -7.64 -6.13 0.41
N THR A 126 -6.86 -5.84 1.44
CA THR A 126 -7.18 -4.82 2.44
C THR A 126 -6.57 -3.49 2.05
N ALA A 127 -7.40 -2.47 1.90
CA ALA A 127 -6.93 -1.09 1.91
C ALA A 127 -6.54 -0.72 3.34
N LEU A 128 -5.30 -0.30 3.55
CA LEU A 128 -4.87 0.40 4.75
C LEU A 128 -4.67 1.88 4.39
N CYS A 129 -5.40 2.76 5.07
CA CYS A 129 -5.37 4.20 4.84
C CYS A 129 -4.48 4.89 5.87
N GLU A 130 -3.80 5.96 5.45
CA GLU A 130 -3.08 6.89 6.32
C GLU A 130 -3.57 8.33 6.13
N TRP A 131 -3.43 9.14 7.19
CA TRP A 131 -3.63 10.59 7.20
C TRP A 131 -2.79 11.25 8.32
#